data_AF-A0AAW0R197-F1
#
_entry.id   AF-A0AAW0R197-F1
#
_cell.length_a   1.000
_cell.length_b   1.000
_cell.length_c   1.000
_cell.angle_alpha   90.00
_cell.angle_beta   90.00
_cell.angle_gamma   90.00
#
_symmetry.space_group_name_H-M   'P 1'
#
loop_
_entity.id
_entity.type
_entity.pdbx_description
1 polymer ?
#
loop_
_entity_poly.entity_id
_entity_poly.type
_entity_poly.pdbx_seq_one_letter_code
_entity_poly.pdbx_strand_id
1 'polypeptide(L)'
;MFYIAKSGTFDENNALLKLGRVRLTFDPNPFSGEGGFEQRLAINDGHVTYTGKDNTTAKIWVDVFNPVIHLDVDSPQPVSVSLAYENWRFQDRRMVGEERNQGSWGLYTSKVPNGTTYADSIDFHEEGVLMSHRNEKLDLWNFQVAQQKLEDYEEKLYNPMRNNEFGLWVHSPDLTPGNVTSGHYVNTTYKAWNLVATAPKKSFNIGITLHQNQTESHDEWLAQMTEVAGSAMNNSQDASMAWWHQYWDRSYIIINEDAGPKDPGFQVGKNYQLWRYMMGCNAFGEWPTKFNGGLFTFDPYLVNPSRAWTPDHRRWGGGTFTAQNQRLLYWPLLRTGDFDVMKAQFDFYKRITPNALIRGQHYHEIDAAYFLEQGDNTGLSNVFEYHAQWYDDDNPIPRPSFFPDGDLWNVWLSNLQDTAK
;
A
#
# COMPACT_ATOMS: atom_id res chain seq x y z
N MET A 1 11.66 -11.00 8.71
CA MET A 1 10.18 -10.82 8.71
C MET A 1 9.89 -9.49 8.05
N PHE A 2 8.93 -9.42 7.13
CA PHE A 2 8.58 -8.20 6.41
C PHE A 2 7.09 -8.17 6.03
N TYR A 3 6.52 -6.97 5.93
CA TYR A 3 5.18 -6.76 5.39
C TYR A 3 5.20 -6.66 3.86
N ILE A 4 4.10 -7.02 3.23
CA ILE A 4 3.90 -6.91 1.77
C ILE A 4 2.84 -5.85 1.51
N ALA A 5 3.11 -4.94 0.59
CA ALA A 5 2.17 -3.92 0.13
C ALA A 5 2.30 -3.73 -1.38
N LYS A 6 1.19 -3.45 -2.04
CA LYS A 6 1.11 -3.13 -3.47
C LYS A 6 0.19 -1.93 -3.66
N SER A 7 0.54 -1.06 -4.60
CA SER A 7 -0.33 0.04 -5.00
C SER A 7 -1.65 -0.50 -5.60
N GLY A 8 -2.79 0.04 -5.20
CA GLY A 8 -4.12 -0.37 -5.70
C GLY A 8 -4.90 -1.37 -4.83
N THR A 9 -4.33 -1.83 -3.71
CA THR A 9 -4.98 -2.75 -2.76
C THR A 9 -5.98 -2.04 -1.85
N PHE A 10 -6.94 -1.33 -2.45
CA PHE A 10 -8.01 -0.63 -1.76
C PHE A 10 -9.20 -1.55 -1.50
N ASP A 11 -9.54 -1.76 -0.22
CA ASP A 11 -10.74 -2.50 0.18
C ASP A 11 -12.03 -1.68 -0.05
N GLU A 12 -13.19 -2.27 0.22
CA GLU A 12 -14.50 -1.60 0.17
C GLU A 12 -14.67 -0.40 1.13
N ASN A 13 -13.79 -0.26 2.12
CA ASN A 13 -13.72 0.91 3.00
C ASN A 13 -12.74 1.95 2.45
N ASN A 14 -12.20 1.72 1.26
CA ASN A 14 -11.16 2.49 0.61
C ASN A 14 -9.87 2.60 1.44
N ALA A 15 -9.57 1.59 2.27
CA ALA A 15 -8.33 1.46 3.00
C ALA A 15 -7.26 0.82 2.12
N LEU A 16 -6.05 1.40 2.12
CA LEU A 16 -4.91 0.84 1.38
C LEU A 16 -4.25 -0.24 2.23
N LEU A 17 -4.63 -1.49 1.97
CA LEU A 17 -4.28 -2.63 2.80
C LEU A 17 -2.87 -3.15 2.51
N LYS A 18 -2.19 -3.62 3.56
CA LYS A 18 -1.07 -4.54 3.38
C LYS A 18 -1.64 -5.89 2.96
N LEU A 19 -0.95 -6.63 2.10
CA LEU A 19 -1.41 -7.96 1.69
C LEU A 19 -1.17 -9.01 2.78
N GLY A 20 -0.12 -8.85 3.59
CA GLY A 20 0.16 -9.72 4.72
C GLY A 20 1.59 -9.53 5.23
N ARG A 21 2.07 -10.50 6.00
CA ARG A 21 3.44 -10.53 6.52
C ARG A 21 4.10 -11.88 6.24
N VAL A 22 5.38 -11.85 5.91
CA VAL A 22 6.18 -13.06 5.72
C VAL A 22 7.21 -13.19 6.83
N ARG A 23 7.31 -14.39 7.40
CA ARG A 23 8.37 -14.79 8.31
C ARG A 23 9.13 -15.97 7.73
N LEU A 24 10.45 -15.87 7.74
CA LEU A 24 11.35 -16.99 7.43
C LEU A 24 12.01 -17.47 8.71
N THR A 25 12.07 -18.78 8.84
CA THR A 25 12.76 -19.49 9.92
C THR A 25 13.76 -20.44 9.29
N PHE A 26 14.92 -20.57 9.91
CA PHE A 26 16.05 -21.35 9.42
C PHE A 26 16.47 -22.37 10.47
N ASP A 27 16.83 -23.58 10.04
CA ASP A 27 17.42 -24.61 10.88
C ASP A 27 18.61 -25.29 10.17
N PRO A 28 19.85 -25.13 10.67
CA PRO A 28 20.26 -24.23 11.77
C PRO A 28 20.02 -22.76 11.43
N ASN A 29 19.85 -21.89 12.44
CA ASN A 29 19.58 -20.46 12.22
C ASN A 29 20.88 -19.63 12.08
N PRO A 30 21.26 -19.18 10.87
CA PRO A 30 22.50 -18.45 10.65
C PRO A 30 22.42 -17.00 11.15
N PHE A 31 21.23 -16.46 11.41
CA PHE A 31 20.99 -15.09 11.87
C PHE A 31 20.90 -14.97 13.39
N SER A 32 21.23 -16.04 14.13
CA SER A 32 21.17 -16.09 15.59
C SER A 32 22.55 -16.02 16.26
N GLY A 33 22.62 -15.34 17.42
CA GLY A 33 23.82 -15.24 18.27
C GLY A 33 24.69 -14.00 18.01
N GLU A 34 25.76 -13.86 18.80
CA GLU A 34 26.68 -12.72 18.71
C GLU A 34 27.57 -12.79 17.46
N GLY A 35 27.74 -11.65 16.77
CA GLY A 35 28.80 -11.44 15.77
C GLY A 35 28.53 -11.83 14.31
N GLY A 36 27.27 -12.07 13.90
CA GLY A 36 27.00 -12.58 12.55
C GLY A 36 25.69 -12.14 11.89
N PHE A 37 25.13 -10.98 12.23
CA PHE A 37 23.95 -10.43 11.55
C PHE A 37 24.24 -9.04 10.96
N GLU A 38 24.08 -8.91 9.65
CA GLU A 38 24.04 -7.63 8.95
C GLU A 38 22.74 -7.54 8.14
N GLN A 39 22.10 -6.38 8.16
CA GLN A 39 21.03 -6.03 7.23
C GLN A 39 21.45 -4.78 6.45
N ARG A 40 21.43 -4.89 5.12
CA ARG A 40 21.83 -3.80 4.21
C ARG A 40 20.77 -3.55 3.15
N LEU A 41 20.29 -2.32 3.07
CA LEU A 41 19.52 -1.82 1.93
C LEU A 41 20.50 -1.25 0.89
N ALA A 42 20.64 -1.91 -0.25
CA ALA A 42 21.42 -1.44 -1.38
C ALA A 42 20.52 -0.63 -2.31
N ILE A 43 20.35 0.68 -2.03
CA ILE A 43 19.43 1.54 -2.79
C ILE A 43 19.78 1.62 -4.29
N ASN A 44 21.08 1.54 -4.63
CA ASN A 44 21.54 1.55 -6.02
C ASN A 44 21.10 0.31 -6.80
N ASP A 45 20.90 -0.82 -6.12
CA ASP A 45 20.58 -2.10 -6.74
C ASP A 45 19.15 -2.57 -6.44
N GLY A 46 18.38 -1.77 -5.68
CA GLY A 46 16.96 -2.04 -5.43
C GLY A 46 16.65 -3.22 -4.52
N HIS A 47 17.55 -3.63 -3.63
CA HIS A 47 17.36 -4.83 -2.81
C HIS A 47 17.84 -4.68 -1.37
N VAL A 48 17.35 -5.57 -0.51
CA VAL A 48 17.83 -5.75 0.86
C VAL A 48 18.53 -7.10 0.97
N THR A 49 19.71 -7.12 1.59
CA THR A 49 20.44 -8.34 1.91
C THR A 49 20.57 -8.48 3.42
N TYR A 50 20.28 -9.68 3.91
CA TYR A 50 20.55 -10.12 5.26
C TYR A 50 21.72 -11.08 5.21
N THR A 51 22.81 -10.79 5.92
CA THR A 51 23.99 -11.66 5.99
C THR A 51 24.09 -12.25 7.39
N GLY A 52 24.11 -13.57 7.44
CA GLY A 52 24.23 -14.42 8.61
C GLY A 52 25.65 -14.95 8.82
N LYS A 53 25.80 -15.85 9.80
CA LYS A 53 27.00 -16.67 9.97
C LYS A 53 27.34 -17.48 8.73
N ASP A 54 28.64 -17.77 8.59
CA ASP A 54 29.21 -18.54 7.50
C ASP A 54 28.82 -17.98 6.11
N ASN A 55 28.64 -16.66 6.00
CA ASN A 55 28.19 -15.98 4.78
C ASN A 55 26.85 -16.50 4.22
N THR A 56 25.97 -17.04 5.06
CA THR A 56 24.60 -17.34 4.63
C THR A 56 23.88 -16.02 4.36
N THR A 57 23.22 -15.89 3.21
CA THR A 57 22.49 -14.69 2.82
C THR A 57 21.01 -14.98 2.58
N ALA A 58 20.17 -14.01 2.90
CA ALA A 58 18.81 -13.91 2.38
C ALA A 58 18.67 -12.55 1.69
N LYS A 59 18.39 -12.56 0.39
CA LYS A 59 18.22 -11.37 -0.45
C LYS A 59 16.76 -11.20 -0.82
N ILE A 60 16.24 -9.99 -0.63
CA ILE A 60 14.87 -9.61 -0.99
C ILE A 60 14.93 -8.50 -2.01
N TRP A 61 14.33 -8.72 -3.18
CA TRP A 61 14.19 -7.72 -4.22
C TRP A 61 12.80 -7.80 -4.85
N VAL A 62 12.37 -6.69 -5.44
CA VAL A 62 11.09 -6.61 -6.15
C VAL A 62 11.41 -6.35 -7.61
N ASP A 63 10.84 -7.14 -8.51
CA ASP A 63 10.97 -6.89 -9.95
C ASP A 63 10.32 -5.53 -10.27
N VAL A 64 11.09 -4.66 -10.92
CA VAL A 64 10.64 -3.32 -11.31
C VAL A 64 9.52 -3.39 -12.36
N PHE A 65 9.53 -4.43 -13.20
CA PHE A 65 8.64 -4.54 -14.36
C PHE A 65 7.47 -5.49 -14.12
N ASN A 66 7.56 -6.35 -13.11
CA ASN A 66 6.52 -7.31 -12.76
C ASN A 66 6.25 -7.24 -11.27
N PRO A 67 5.00 -7.37 -10.80
CA PRO A 67 4.66 -7.27 -9.39
C PRO A 67 5.03 -8.55 -8.62
N VAL A 68 6.30 -8.96 -8.67
CA VAL A 68 6.83 -10.16 -8.02
C VAL A 68 7.94 -9.79 -7.05
N ILE A 69 7.81 -10.28 -5.82
CA ILE A 69 8.86 -10.21 -4.81
C ILE A 69 9.65 -11.51 -4.87
N HIS A 70 10.96 -11.39 -5.00
CA HIS A 70 11.88 -12.51 -4.98
C HIS A 70 12.59 -12.56 -3.65
N LEU A 71 12.64 -13.76 -3.09
CA LEU A 71 13.39 -14.06 -1.89
C LEU A 71 14.37 -15.21 -2.16
N ASP A 72 15.63 -14.84 -2.24
CA ASP A 72 16.74 -15.76 -2.53
C ASP A 72 17.50 -16.05 -1.24
N VAL A 73 17.63 -17.33 -0.90
CA VAL A 73 18.50 -17.79 0.19
C VAL A 73 19.71 -18.49 -0.44
N ASP A 74 20.91 -18.15 0.03
CA ASP A 74 22.15 -18.85 -0.31
C ASP A 74 22.95 -19.12 0.96
N SER A 75 23.39 -20.36 1.15
CA SER A 75 24.18 -20.78 2.30
C SER A 75 25.28 -21.74 1.88
N PRO A 76 26.52 -21.58 2.39
CA PRO A 76 27.59 -22.55 2.13
C PRO A 76 27.29 -23.96 2.67
N GLN A 77 26.44 -24.07 3.71
CA GLN A 77 26.00 -25.33 4.31
C GLN A 77 24.51 -25.57 4.06
N PRO A 78 24.04 -26.83 4.00
CA PRO A 78 22.61 -27.09 3.90
C PRO A 78 21.84 -26.55 5.11
N VAL A 79 20.79 -25.78 4.84
CA VAL A 79 19.84 -25.25 5.84
C VAL A 79 18.43 -25.68 5.47
N SER A 80 17.59 -25.92 6.47
CA SER A 80 16.14 -26.05 6.29
C SER A 80 15.50 -24.67 6.42
N VAL A 81 14.56 -24.35 5.53
CA VAL A 81 13.81 -23.08 5.53
C VAL A 81 12.33 -23.37 5.73
N SER A 82 11.70 -22.60 6.62
CA SER A 82 10.24 -22.54 6.73
C SER A 82 9.77 -21.12 6.49
N LEU A 83 8.78 -20.95 5.63
CA LEU A 83 8.11 -19.68 5.37
C LEU A 83 6.72 -19.70 5.99
N ALA A 84 6.40 -18.70 6.81
CA ALA A 84 5.05 -18.46 7.31
C ALA A 84 4.46 -17.23 6.62
N TYR A 85 3.39 -17.42 5.86
CA TYR A 85 2.55 -16.33 5.39
C TYR A 85 1.51 -16.01 6.48
N GLU A 86 1.68 -14.86 7.13
CA GLU A 86 0.90 -14.42 8.28
C GLU A 86 -0.12 -13.34 7.86
N ASN A 87 -1.40 -13.55 8.21
CA ASN A 87 -2.47 -12.60 7.91
C ASN A 87 -3.44 -12.45 9.10
N TRP A 88 -3.86 -11.22 9.38
CA TRP A 88 -4.74 -10.84 10.51
C TRP A 88 -6.20 -10.62 10.13
N ARG A 89 -6.53 -10.64 8.84
CA ARG A 89 -7.88 -10.58 8.28
C ARG A 89 -8.40 -11.98 7.94
N PHE A 90 -8.28 -12.92 8.87
CA PHE A 90 -8.81 -14.29 8.70
C PHE A 90 -10.28 -14.45 9.12
N GLN A 91 -10.91 -13.36 9.57
CA GLN A 91 -12.32 -13.26 9.93
C GLN A 91 -12.75 -11.79 9.85
N ASP A 92 -14.04 -11.56 9.60
CA ASP A 92 -14.60 -10.22 9.58
C ASP A 92 -14.40 -9.51 10.91
N ARG A 93 -14.06 -8.22 10.85
CA ARG A 93 -13.82 -7.41 12.04
C ARG A 93 -14.47 -6.05 11.90
N ARG A 94 -15.26 -5.68 12.88
CA ARG A 94 -15.82 -4.33 12.98
C ARG A 94 -14.70 -3.34 13.28
N MET A 95 -14.61 -2.27 12.49
CA MET A 95 -13.72 -1.16 12.82
C MET A 95 -14.19 -0.46 14.10
N VAL A 96 -13.27 0.11 14.88
CA VAL A 96 -13.61 0.81 16.13
C VAL A 96 -12.92 2.17 16.24
N GLY A 97 -13.67 3.17 16.72
CA GLY A 97 -13.14 4.51 17.01
C GLY A 97 -12.32 5.09 15.86
N GLU A 98 -11.09 5.51 16.16
CA GLU A 98 -10.18 6.12 15.17
C GLU A 98 -9.64 5.15 14.11
N GLU A 99 -9.91 3.85 14.20
CA GLU A 99 -9.47 2.89 13.18
C GLU A 99 -10.00 3.25 11.79
N ARG A 100 -11.20 3.84 11.74
CA ARG A 100 -11.91 4.26 10.52
C ARG A 100 -11.11 5.23 9.65
N ASN A 101 -10.08 5.88 10.19
CA ASN A 101 -9.18 6.73 9.40
C ASN A 101 -8.28 5.96 8.44
N GLN A 102 -8.19 4.63 8.56
CA GLN A 102 -7.42 3.82 7.62
C GLN A 102 -8.03 3.84 6.21
N GLY A 103 -9.35 4.03 6.12
CA GLY A 103 -10.11 4.15 4.89
C GLY A 103 -10.67 5.57 4.68
N SER A 104 -11.63 5.69 3.78
CA SER A 104 -12.25 6.99 3.45
C SER A 104 -13.42 7.37 4.33
N TRP A 105 -13.73 6.57 5.37
CA TRP A 105 -14.71 6.96 6.37
C TRP A 105 -14.26 8.24 7.10
N GLY A 106 -13.12 8.22 7.78
CA GLY A 106 -12.62 9.39 8.55
C GLY A 106 -13.56 9.89 9.66
N LEU A 107 -14.65 9.17 9.94
CA LEU A 107 -15.71 9.59 10.85
C LEU A 107 -15.47 9.10 12.29
N TYR A 108 -15.72 10.00 13.23
CA TYR A 108 -15.66 9.75 14.68
C TYR A 108 -16.99 10.09 15.34
N THR A 109 -18.07 9.51 14.83
CA THR A 109 -19.41 9.85 15.28
C THR A 109 -20.24 8.60 15.54
N SER A 110 -21.10 8.69 16.56
CA SER A 110 -22.16 7.72 16.81
C SER A 110 -23.28 7.73 15.76
N LYS A 111 -23.36 8.77 14.92
CA LYS A 111 -24.41 8.97 13.90
C LYS A 111 -24.29 8.04 12.69
N VAL A 112 -23.08 7.51 12.43
CA VAL A 112 -22.81 6.64 11.29
C VAL A 112 -22.20 5.34 11.81
N PRO A 113 -22.82 4.17 11.55
CA PRO A 113 -22.26 2.88 11.93
C PRO A 113 -20.81 2.74 11.44
N ASN A 114 -19.99 2.02 12.20
CA ASN A 114 -18.61 1.76 11.78
C ASN A 114 -18.54 1.00 10.44
N GLY A 115 -17.36 0.95 9.82
CA GLY A 115 -17.10 0.01 8.71
C GLY A 115 -16.82 -1.40 9.24
N THR A 116 -16.83 -2.38 8.34
CA THR A 116 -16.33 -3.74 8.62
C THR A 116 -15.14 -3.96 7.70
N THR A 117 -14.01 -4.39 8.26
CA THR A 117 -12.93 -4.99 7.48
C THR A 117 -13.28 -6.45 7.26
N TYR A 118 -13.51 -6.84 6.02
CA TYR A 118 -13.88 -8.22 5.67
C TYR A 118 -12.65 -9.14 5.64
N ALA A 119 -12.91 -10.42 5.84
CA ALA A 119 -11.88 -11.45 5.78
C ALA A 119 -11.30 -11.61 4.37
N ASP A 120 -10.00 -11.90 4.31
CA ASP A 120 -9.33 -12.37 3.10
C ASP A 120 -9.60 -13.88 2.90
N SER A 121 -9.67 -14.33 1.65
CA SER A 121 -9.69 -15.75 1.29
C SER A 121 -8.26 -16.26 1.19
N ILE A 122 -7.90 -17.27 2.00
CA ILE A 122 -6.52 -17.76 2.11
C ILE A 122 -6.51 -19.29 2.24
N ASP A 123 -5.83 -19.96 1.32
CA ASP A 123 -5.63 -21.40 1.36
C ASP A 123 -4.31 -21.81 0.67
N PHE A 124 -3.95 -23.09 0.79
CA PHE A 124 -2.89 -23.66 -0.03
C PHE A 124 -3.37 -23.87 -1.46
N HIS A 125 -2.53 -23.52 -2.43
CA HIS A 125 -2.81 -23.62 -3.85
C HIS A 125 -1.53 -23.94 -4.60
N GLU A 126 -1.54 -25.04 -5.37
CA GLU A 126 -0.38 -25.52 -6.16
C GLU A 126 0.92 -25.57 -5.34
N GLU A 127 0.90 -26.24 -4.18
CA GLU A 127 2.00 -26.32 -3.19
C GLU A 127 2.43 -24.98 -2.55
N GLY A 128 1.82 -23.88 -2.97
CA GLY A 128 2.02 -22.52 -2.44
C GLY A 128 0.90 -22.06 -1.51
N VAL A 129 0.91 -20.76 -1.20
CA VAL A 129 -0.16 -20.08 -0.44
C VAL A 129 -0.78 -19.00 -1.31
N LEU A 130 -2.08 -19.12 -1.59
CA LEU A 130 -2.85 -18.09 -2.30
C LEU A 130 -3.68 -17.30 -1.29
N MET A 131 -3.57 -15.98 -1.37
CA MET A 131 -4.45 -15.04 -0.68
C MET A 131 -5.10 -14.12 -1.68
N SER A 132 -6.41 -13.91 -1.54
CA SER A 132 -7.18 -12.93 -2.33
C SER A 132 -8.16 -12.18 -1.43
N HIS A 133 -8.48 -10.97 -1.83
CA HIS A 133 -9.52 -10.13 -1.26
C HIS A 133 -10.28 -9.49 -2.40
N ARG A 134 -11.59 -9.67 -2.43
CA ARG A 134 -12.48 -9.10 -3.46
C ARG A 134 -13.50 -8.20 -2.80
N ASN A 135 -13.59 -6.97 -3.28
CA ASN A 135 -14.56 -6.01 -2.79
C ASN A 135 -15.97 -6.37 -3.28
N GLU A 136 -16.72 -7.11 -2.47
CA GLU A 136 -18.10 -7.51 -2.75
C GLU A 136 -19.15 -6.57 -2.15
N LYS A 137 -18.75 -5.73 -1.20
CA LYS A 137 -19.62 -4.78 -0.50
C LYS A 137 -19.24 -3.36 -0.92
N LEU A 138 -20.23 -2.47 -0.94
CA LEU A 138 -20.06 -1.08 -1.38
C LEU A 138 -20.68 -0.11 -0.38
N ASP A 139 -20.67 -0.45 0.91
CA ASP A 139 -21.32 0.35 1.97
C ASP A 139 -20.77 1.78 2.03
N LEU A 140 -19.45 1.95 1.92
CA LEU A 140 -18.83 3.27 1.86
C LEU A 140 -19.26 4.03 0.61
N TRP A 141 -19.25 3.37 -0.55
CA TRP A 141 -19.63 3.99 -1.82
C TRP A 141 -21.08 4.48 -1.79
N ASN A 142 -22.00 3.61 -1.38
CA ASN A 142 -23.43 3.93 -1.28
C ASN A 142 -23.64 5.10 -0.30
N PHE A 143 -22.93 5.10 0.82
CA PHE A 143 -22.96 6.22 1.77
C PHE A 143 -22.43 7.51 1.14
N GLN A 144 -21.27 7.45 0.46
CA GLN A 144 -20.61 8.61 -0.13
C GLN A 144 -21.46 9.26 -1.23
N VAL A 145 -22.05 8.45 -2.12
CA VAL A 145 -22.93 8.93 -3.21
C VAL A 145 -24.17 9.61 -2.64
N ALA A 146 -24.85 8.98 -1.67
CA ALA A 146 -26.05 9.55 -1.06
C ALA A 146 -25.76 10.82 -0.23
N GLN A 147 -24.68 10.81 0.55
CA GLN A 147 -24.25 11.97 1.34
C GLN A 147 -24.02 13.19 0.45
N GLN A 148 -23.50 12.97 -0.75
CA GLN A 148 -23.16 14.02 -1.72
C GLN A 148 -24.30 14.29 -2.72
N LYS A 149 -25.46 13.63 -2.62
CA LYS A 149 -26.61 13.84 -3.52
C LYS A 149 -26.31 13.49 -4.99
N LEU A 150 -25.59 12.39 -5.22
CA LEU A 150 -25.16 11.94 -6.55
C LEU A 150 -25.86 10.67 -7.04
N GLU A 151 -26.94 10.25 -6.38
CA GLU A 151 -27.65 9.00 -6.69
C GLU A 151 -28.10 8.94 -8.16
N ASP A 152 -28.58 10.05 -8.71
CA ASP A 152 -29.02 10.15 -10.12
C ASP A 152 -27.89 9.93 -11.15
N TYR A 153 -26.63 9.97 -10.71
CA TYR A 153 -25.45 9.82 -11.55
C TYR A 153 -24.70 8.50 -11.32
N GLU A 154 -25.15 7.65 -10.40
CA GLU A 154 -24.37 6.50 -9.90
C GLU A 154 -23.79 5.62 -11.00
N GLU A 155 -24.59 5.26 -12.01
CA GLU A 155 -24.18 4.41 -13.14
C GLU A 155 -23.10 5.05 -14.04
N LYS A 156 -22.90 6.37 -13.97
CA LYS A 156 -21.88 7.10 -14.73
C LYS A 156 -20.63 7.36 -13.90
N LEU A 157 -20.68 7.18 -12.59
CA LEU A 157 -19.57 7.48 -11.72
C LEU A 157 -18.51 6.38 -11.80
N TYR A 158 -17.26 6.80 -11.98
CA TYR A 158 -16.10 5.95 -11.82
C TYR A 158 -15.97 5.47 -10.37
N ASN A 159 -15.89 4.15 -10.18
CA ASN A 159 -15.73 3.52 -8.88
C ASN A 159 -14.59 2.49 -8.93
N PRO A 160 -13.39 2.81 -8.41
CA PRO A 160 -12.25 1.89 -8.38
C PRO A 160 -12.40 0.77 -7.34
N MET A 161 -13.38 0.82 -6.44
CA MET A 161 -13.60 -0.21 -5.42
C MET A 161 -14.48 -1.35 -5.94
N ARG A 162 -15.35 -1.09 -6.92
CA ARG A 162 -16.30 -2.10 -7.43
C ARG A 162 -15.55 -3.28 -8.04
N ASN A 163 -15.76 -4.49 -7.53
CA ASN A 163 -15.09 -5.71 -8.02
C ASN A 163 -13.55 -5.62 -8.01
N ASN A 164 -12.97 -4.68 -7.25
CA ASN A 164 -11.53 -4.65 -7.08
C ASN A 164 -11.12 -5.92 -6.35
N GLU A 165 -10.23 -6.68 -6.96
CA GLU A 165 -9.69 -7.89 -6.39
C GLU A 165 -8.18 -7.79 -6.37
N PHE A 166 -7.59 -8.13 -5.21
CA PHE A 166 -6.16 -8.08 -5.01
C PHE A 166 -5.69 -9.21 -4.11
N GLY A 167 -4.40 -9.54 -4.21
CA GLY A 167 -3.90 -10.69 -3.52
C GLY A 167 -2.46 -11.02 -3.85
N LEU A 168 -2.03 -12.17 -3.35
CA LEU A 168 -0.72 -12.72 -3.59
C LEU A 168 -0.73 -14.24 -3.69
N TRP A 169 0.27 -14.77 -4.39
CA TRP A 169 0.58 -16.19 -4.42
C TRP A 169 2.05 -16.39 -4.07
N VAL A 170 2.30 -17.06 -2.93
CA VAL A 170 3.63 -17.48 -2.51
C VAL A 170 3.91 -18.85 -3.09
N HIS A 171 4.99 -19.00 -3.85
CA HIS A 171 5.38 -20.28 -4.43
C HIS A 171 6.89 -20.51 -4.32
N SER A 172 7.28 -21.78 -4.21
CA SER A 172 8.68 -22.21 -4.30
C SER A 172 8.71 -23.68 -4.70
N PRO A 173 9.60 -24.10 -5.62
CA PRO A 173 9.75 -25.52 -5.98
C PRO A 173 10.33 -26.36 -4.83
N ASP A 174 10.86 -25.71 -3.78
CA ASP A 174 11.60 -26.35 -2.70
C ASP A 174 10.79 -26.46 -1.39
N LEU A 175 9.61 -25.84 -1.34
CA LEU A 175 8.74 -25.83 -0.18
C LEU A 175 7.40 -26.53 -0.48
N THR A 176 6.81 -27.14 0.54
CA THR A 176 5.48 -27.76 0.47
C THR A 176 4.59 -27.28 1.63
N PRO A 177 3.26 -27.37 1.50
CA PRO A 177 2.32 -27.03 2.58
C PRO A 177 2.62 -27.74 3.89
N GLY A 178 2.67 -26.95 4.97
CA GLY A 178 2.72 -27.40 6.34
C GLY A 178 1.40 -27.11 7.08
N ASN A 179 1.47 -26.97 8.40
CA ASN A 179 0.29 -26.69 9.21
C ASN A 179 -0.15 -25.22 9.08
N VAL A 180 -1.45 -24.96 9.24
CA VAL A 180 -1.94 -23.60 9.56
C VAL A 180 -1.84 -23.40 11.06
N THR A 181 -1.16 -22.34 11.50
CA THR A 181 -0.97 -22.02 12.93
C THR A 181 -1.58 -20.66 13.27
N SER A 182 -1.78 -20.40 14.55
CA SER A 182 -2.21 -19.10 15.06
C SER A 182 -1.10 -18.47 15.88
N GLY A 183 -1.01 -17.14 15.85
CA GLY A 183 -0.02 -16.40 16.62
C GLY A 183 -0.49 -15.01 16.99
N HIS A 184 0.35 -14.33 17.75
CA HIS A 184 0.13 -12.95 18.15
C HIS A 184 1.44 -12.18 17.97
N TYR A 185 1.37 -11.00 17.35
CA TYR A 185 2.53 -10.13 17.15
C TYR A 185 2.17 -8.70 17.54
N VAL A 186 2.95 -8.14 18.45
CA VAL A 186 2.77 -6.81 19.05
C VAL A 186 1.41 -6.69 19.76
N ASN A 187 0.34 -6.42 19.02
CA ASN A 187 -1.03 -6.29 19.51
C ASN A 187 -2.05 -7.00 18.59
N THR A 188 -1.59 -7.68 17.54
CA THR A 188 -2.44 -8.23 16.47
C THR A 188 -2.35 -9.74 16.42
N THR A 189 -3.51 -10.40 16.54
CA THR A 189 -3.65 -11.84 16.32
C THR A 189 -3.68 -12.14 14.83
N TYR A 190 -3.01 -13.22 14.42
CA TYR A 190 -2.94 -13.66 13.03
C TYR A 190 -3.04 -15.19 12.92
N LYS A 191 -3.38 -15.65 11.71
CA LYS A 191 -3.12 -17.03 11.28
C LYS A 191 -1.93 -17.05 10.33
N ALA A 192 -1.24 -18.18 10.30
CA ALA A 192 -0.05 -18.41 9.49
C ALA A 192 -0.22 -19.68 8.64
N TRP A 193 -0.12 -19.54 7.33
CA TRP A 193 -0.06 -20.66 6.39
C TRP A 193 1.41 -20.96 6.15
N ASN A 194 1.88 -22.09 6.68
CA ASN A 194 3.29 -22.42 6.69
C ASN A 194 3.65 -23.26 5.46
N LEU A 195 4.75 -22.91 4.80
CA LEU A 195 5.44 -23.72 3.81
C LEU A 195 6.77 -24.18 4.41
N VAL A 196 7.12 -25.46 4.23
CA VAL A 196 8.31 -26.09 4.83
C VAL A 196 9.19 -26.71 3.77
N ALA A 197 10.50 -26.59 3.93
CA ALA A 197 11.45 -27.22 3.03
C ALA A 197 11.29 -28.74 3.03
N THR A 198 11.26 -29.33 1.84
CA THR A 198 11.18 -30.79 1.67
C THR A 198 12.48 -31.50 2.09
N ALA A 199 13.60 -30.80 2.03
CA ALA A 199 14.91 -31.22 2.54
C ALA A 199 15.81 -29.99 2.81
N PRO A 200 16.83 -30.09 3.68
CA PRO A 200 17.85 -29.06 3.80
C PRO A 200 18.61 -28.84 2.47
N LYS A 201 18.75 -27.58 2.05
CA LYS A 201 19.44 -27.20 0.80
C LYS A 201 20.37 -26.02 1.03
N LYS A 202 21.27 -25.79 0.08
CA LYS A 202 22.19 -24.64 0.07
C LYS A 202 21.55 -23.39 -0.52
N SER A 203 20.52 -23.55 -1.34
CA SER A 203 19.80 -22.43 -1.94
C SER A 203 18.31 -22.70 -1.98
N PHE A 204 17.54 -21.64 -1.82
CA PHE A 204 16.09 -21.61 -1.98
C PHE A 204 15.72 -20.36 -2.78
N ASN A 205 14.80 -20.51 -3.72
CA ASN A 205 14.16 -19.39 -4.40
C ASN A 205 12.67 -19.42 -4.08
N ILE A 206 12.15 -18.30 -3.57
CA ILE A 206 10.75 -18.13 -3.24
C ILE A 206 10.25 -16.91 -4.02
N GLY A 207 9.22 -17.12 -4.84
CA GLY A 207 8.50 -16.07 -5.54
C GLY A 207 7.22 -15.71 -4.80
N ILE A 208 6.92 -14.42 -4.73
CA ILE A 208 5.64 -13.92 -4.22
C ILE A 208 5.04 -13.00 -5.29
N THR A 209 4.15 -13.57 -6.08
CA THR A 209 3.45 -12.86 -7.15
C THR A 209 2.29 -12.08 -6.56
N LEU A 210 2.18 -10.79 -6.86
CA LEU A 210 1.10 -9.92 -6.43
C LEU A 210 0.24 -9.55 -7.63
N HIS A 211 -1.08 -9.55 -7.48
CA HIS A 211 -1.98 -9.07 -8.53
C HIS A 211 -3.06 -8.17 -7.96
N GLN A 212 -3.52 -7.23 -8.78
CA GLN A 212 -4.68 -6.40 -8.48
C GLN A 212 -5.34 -5.98 -9.78
N ASN A 213 -6.65 -6.20 -9.90
CA ASN A 213 -7.45 -5.70 -11.01
C ASN A 213 -8.94 -5.70 -10.66
N GLN A 214 -9.75 -4.94 -11.41
CA GLN A 214 -11.21 -5.07 -11.38
C GLN A 214 -11.63 -6.11 -12.43
N THR A 215 -12.10 -7.28 -11.99
CA THR A 215 -12.50 -8.39 -12.87
C THR A 215 -13.97 -8.74 -12.69
N GLU A 216 -14.56 -9.49 -13.63
CA GLU A 216 -15.95 -9.96 -13.45
C GLU A 216 -16.03 -11.13 -12.46
N SER A 217 -14.96 -11.90 -12.30
CA SER A 217 -14.90 -13.08 -11.45
C SER A 217 -13.52 -13.33 -10.82
N HIS A 218 -13.49 -14.15 -9.76
CA HIS A 218 -12.26 -14.66 -9.16
C HIS A 218 -11.43 -15.47 -10.15
N ASP A 219 -12.06 -16.32 -10.96
CA ASP A 219 -11.37 -17.18 -11.93
C ASP A 219 -10.61 -16.35 -12.98
N GLU A 220 -11.21 -15.26 -13.46
CA GLU A 220 -10.55 -14.31 -14.37
C GLU A 220 -9.35 -13.63 -13.69
N TRP A 221 -9.52 -13.22 -12.42
CA TRP A 221 -8.44 -12.60 -11.66
C TRP A 221 -7.28 -13.57 -11.40
N LEU A 222 -7.59 -14.82 -11.04
CA LEU A 222 -6.61 -15.86 -10.80
C LEU A 222 -5.85 -16.20 -12.08
N ALA A 223 -6.54 -16.30 -13.23
CA ALA A 223 -5.90 -16.52 -14.53
C ALA A 223 -4.88 -15.41 -14.87
N GLN A 224 -5.24 -14.13 -14.64
CA GLN A 224 -4.32 -13.00 -14.82
C GLN A 224 -3.13 -13.08 -13.85
N MET A 225 -3.34 -13.46 -12.58
CA MET A 225 -2.24 -13.66 -11.62
C MET A 225 -1.29 -14.78 -12.08
N THR A 226 -1.82 -15.89 -12.60
CA THR A 226 -1.01 -17.00 -13.12
C THR A 226 -0.18 -16.58 -14.33
N GLU A 227 -0.72 -15.72 -15.21
CA GLU A 227 0.04 -15.14 -16.33
C GLU A 227 1.21 -14.28 -15.83
N VAL A 228 0.96 -13.42 -14.83
CA VAL A 228 2.02 -12.63 -14.19
C VAL A 228 3.09 -13.55 -13.59
N ALA A 229 2.71 -14.58 -12.83
CA ALA A 229 3.64 -15.53 -12.23
C ALA A 229 4.49 -16.23 -13.30
N GLY A 230 3.87 -16.70 -14.38
CA GLY A 230 4.55 -17.34 -15.50
C GLY A 230 5.54 -16.43 -16.23
N SER A 231 5.18 -15.16 -16.40
CA SER A 231 6.03 -14.16 -17.07
C SER A 231 7.29 -13.79 -16.26
N ALA A 232 7.20 -13.86 -14.93
CA ALA A 232 8.27 -13.45 -14.02
C ALA A 232 9.15 -14.61 -13.52
N MET A 233 8.73 -15.87 -13.72
CA MET A 233 9.37 -17.06 -13.16
C MET A 233 10.87 -17.20 -13.51
N ASN A 234 11.29 -16.66 -14.67
CA ASN A 234 12.67 -16.73 -15.16
C ASN A 234 13.38 -15.36 -15.16
N ASN A 235 12.78 -14.31 -14.60
CA ASN A 235 13.40 -12.99 -14.61
C ASN A 235 14.59 -12.95 -13.66
N SER A 236 15.75 -12.58 -14.20
CA SER A 236 16.91 -12.18 -13.39
C SER A 236 16.75 -10.75 -12.89
N GLN A 237 17.43 -10.43 -11.78
CA GLN A 237 17.44 -9.08 -11.20
C GLN A 237 18.08 -8.02 -12.13
N ASP A 238 18.83 -8.42 -13.15
CA ASP A 238 19.64 -7.55 -14.02
C ASP A 238 18.87 -6.37 -14.61
N ALA A 239 17.65 -6.61 -15.16
CA ALA A 239 16.84 -5.53 -15.73
C ALA A 239 16.38 -4.53 -14.67
N SER A 240 16.01 -5.03 -13.48
CA SER A 240 15.64 -4.20 -12.33
C SER A 240 16.83 -3.38 -11.84
N MET A 241 18.02 -3.97 -11.72
CA MET A 241 19.25 -3.25 -11.35
C MET A 241 19.63 -2.19 -12.38
N ALA A 242 19.52 -2.51 -13.67
CA ALA A 242 19.77 -1.54 -14.74
C ALA A 242 18.82 -0.34 -14.65
N TRP A 243 17.54 -0.56 -14.35
CA TRP A 243 16.60 0.54 -14.11
C TRP A 243 16.98 1.35 -12.88
N TRP A 244 17.36 0.71 -11.76
CA TRP A 244 17.79 1.43 -10.56
C TRP A 244 19.04 2.27 -10.81
N HIS A 245 20.06 1.74 -11.48
CA HIS A 245 21.26 2.52 -11.84
C HIS A 245 20.90 3.73 -12.71
N GLN A 246 20.06 3.53 -13.74
CA GLN A 246 19.55 4.62 -14.56
C GLN A 246 18.72 5.64 -13.77
N TYR A 247 17.96 5.21 -12.76
CA TYR A 247 17.18 6.09 -11.88
C TYR A 247 18.09 6.97 -11.01
N TRP A 248 19.18 6.41 -10.49
CA TRP A 248 20.16 7.15 -9.70
C TRP A 248 21.00 8.11 -10.53
N ASP A 249 21.29 7.78 -11.79
CA ASP A 249 22.01 8.65 -12.73
C ASP A 249 21.27 9.95 -13.07
N ARG A 250 20.00 10.11 -12.67
CA ARG A 250 19.21 11.32 -12.95
C ARG A 250 19.45 12.45 -11.95
N SER A 251 20.03 12.16 -10.77
CA SER A 251 20.34 13.18 -9.78
C SER A 251 21.61 12.89 -8.98
N TYR A 252 22.45 13.91 -8.86
CA TYR A 252 23.78 13.83 -8.24
C TYR A 252 23.86 14.55 -6.89
N ILE A 253 22.74 14.70 -6.17
CA ILE A 253 22.76 15.30 -4.83
C ILE A 253 23.35 14.30 -3.85
N ILE A 254 24.64 14.45 -3.59
CA ILE A 254 25.43 13.71 -2.61
C ILE A 254 26.17 14.76 -1.79
N ILE A 255 25.99 14.75 -0.48
CA ILE A 255 26.50 15.79 0.42
C ILE A 255 27.31 15.12 1.51
N ASN A 256 28.60 15.45 1.60
CA ASN A 256 29.52 15.00 2.64
C ASN A 256 29.47 13.47 2.89
N GLU A 257 29.50 12.65 1.84
CA GLU A 257 29.29 11.19 1.95
C GLU A 257 30.24 10.49 2.93
N ASP A 258 31.45 11.01 3.10
CA ASP A 258 32.46 10.47 4.01
C ASP A 258 32.39 11.03 5.45
N ALA A 259 31.55 12.04 5.73
CA ALA A 259 31.53 12.71 7.03
C ALA A 259 30.78 11.92 8.12
N GLY A 260 30.02 10.90 7.72
CA GLY A 260 29.34 9.96 8.63
C GLY A 260 28.06 10.51 9.28
N PRO A 261 27.38 9.70 10.11
CA PRO A 261 25.98 9.91 10.50
C PRO A 261 25.73 11.10 11.42
N LYS A 262 26.77 11.74 11.96
CA LYS A 262 26.65 12.92 12.82
C LYS A 262 26.73 14.24 12.07
N ASP A 263 27.19 14.22 10.81
CA ASP A 263 27.27 15.42 9.98
C ASP A 263 25.88 15.81 9.44
N PRO A 264 25.43 17.06 9.61
CA PRO A 264 24.14 17.51 9.08
C PRO A 264 24.04 17.40 7.54
N GLY A 265 25.14 17.63 6.82
CA GLY A 265 25.18 17.50 5.36
C GLY A 265 24.96 16.06 4.91
N PHE A 266 25.66 15.12 5.53
CA PHE A 266 25.45 13.69 5.32
C PHE A 266 24.00 13.27 5.58
N GLN A 267 23.40 13.74 6.68
CA GLN A 267 22.00 13.43 7.00
C GLN A 267 21.01 13.96 5.96
N VAL A 268 21.20 15.20 5.49
CA VAL A 268 20.35 15.79 4.45
C VAL A 268 20.48 15.03 3.13
N GLY A 269 21.71 14.72 2.71
CA GLY A 269 21.96 13.88 1.53
C GLY A 269 21.27 12.52 1.65
N LYS A 270 21.52 11.81 2.75
CA LYS A 270 20.92 10.49 3.03
C LYS A 270 19.40 10.52 2.99
N ASN A 271 18.77 11.52 3.59
CA ASN A 271 17.32 11.68 3.58
C ASN A 271 16.78 11.91 2.16
N TYR A 272 17.49 12.72 1.35
CA TYR A 272 17.14 12.92 -0.06
C TYR A 272 17.18 11.61 -0.84
N GLN A 273 18.24 10.81 -0.69
CA GLN A 273 18.33 9.51 -1.37
C GLN A 273 17.28 8.52 -0.86
N LEU A 274 17.05 8.41 0.46
CA LEU A 274 16.00 7.52 0.98
C LEU A 274 14.59 7.92 0.49
N TRP A 275 14.30 9.21 0.42
CA TRP A 275 13.04 9.70 -0.12
C TRP A 275 12.89 9.36 -1.61
N ARG A 276 13.93 9.60 -2.44
CA ARG A 276 13.91 9.19 -3.86
C ARG A 276 13.78 7.69 -4.02
N TYR A 277 14.42 6.88 -3.17
CA TYR A 277 14.27 5.43 -3.19
C TYR A 277 12.80 5.03 -2.95
N MET A 278 12.14 5.61 -1.94
CA MET A 278 10.73 5.35 -1.66
C MET A 278 9.81 5.74 -2.84
N MET A 279 10.12 6.81 -3.56
CA MET A 279 9.40 7.19 -4.78
C MET A 279 9.65 6.19 -5.92
N GLY A 280 10.89 5.75 -6.10
CA GLY A 280 11.27 4.73 -7.09
C GLY A 280 10.59 3.38 -6.86
N CYS A 281 10.37 3.00 -5.59
CA CYS A 281 9.64 1.77 -5.23
C CYS A 281 8.18 1.72 -5.72
N ASN A 282 7.62 2.84 -6.20
CA ASN A 282 6.28 2.91 -6.76
C ASN A 282 6.27 3.55 -8.16
N ALA A 283 7.41 3.58 -8.86
CA ALA A 283 7.58 4.26 -10.15
C ALA A 283 6.56 3.81 -11.21
N PHE A 284 6.30 2.50 -11.27
CA PHE A 284 5.33 1.90 -12.20
C PHE A 284 4.03 1.47 -11.51
N GLY A 285 3.77 1.97 -10.30
CA GLY A 285 2.51 1.73 -9.60
C GLY A 285 1.34 2.38 -10.33
N GLU A 286 0.20 1.70 -10.36
CA GLU A 286 -1.01 2.26 -10.97
C GLU A 286 -1.51 3.51 -10.23
N TRP A 287 -1.36 3.52 -8.89
CA TRP A 287 -1.75 4.62 -8.03
C TRP A 287 -0.54 5.41 -7.51
N PRO A 288 -0.70 6.75 -7.35
CA PRO A 288 0.38 7.58 -6.89
C PRO A 288 0.80 7.22 -5.46
N THR A 289 2.09 7.35 -5.19
CA THR A 289 2.67 7.27 -3.84
C THR A 289 1.89 8.20 -2.91
N LYS A 290 1.53 7.65 -1.75
CA LYS A 290 0.78 8.35 -0.72
C LYS A 290 1.69 9.20 0.16
N PHE A 291 1.35 10.47 0.39
CA PHE A 291 2.10 11.39 1.26
C PHE A 291 2.30 10.89 2.69
N ASN A 292 1.36 10.10 3.21
CA ASN A 292 1.37 9.56 4.57
C ASN A 292 2.11 8.22 4.67
N GLY A 293 3.28 8.12 4.02
CA GLY A 293 4.21 7.00 4.16
C GLY A 293 4.34 6.05 2.95
N GLY A 294 3.79 6.41 1.79
CA GLY A 294 3.86 5.58 0.58
C GLY A 294 3.28 4.19 0.82
N LEU A 295 4.02 3.14 0.45
CA LEU A 295 3.71 1.74 0.76
C LEU A 295 4.30 1.27 2.11
N PHE A 296 5.03 2.14 2.82
CA PHE A 296 5.86 1.79 3.97
C PHE A 296 5.27 2.27 5.30
N THR A 297 4.07 1.78 5.66
CA THR A 297 3.49 2.05 6.99
C THR A 297 3.87 0.98 8.00
N PHE A 298 3.93 1.36 9.28
CA PHE A 298 4.40 0.55 10.40
C PHE A 298 3.27 0.13 11.34
N ASP A 299 3.55 -0.77 12.29
CA ASP A 299 2.61 -1.14 13.35
C ASP A 299 2.25 0.09 14.21
N PRO A 300 0.97 0.51 14.25
CA PRO A 300 0.57 1.76 14.90
C PRO A 300 0.82 1.74 16.42
N TYR A 301 0.70 0.56 17.03
CA TYR A 301 0.96 0.34 18.45
C TYR A 301 2.39 0.73 18.87
N LEU A 302 3.39 0.52 18.00
CA LEU A 302 4.79 0.84 18.30
C LEU A 302 5.06 2.36 18.31
N VAL A 303 4.15 3.16 17.75
CA VAL A 303 4.24 4.63 17.75
C VAL A 303 3.36 5.23 18.83
N ASN A 304 2.15 4.71 19.01
CA ASN A 304 1.25 5.14 20.07
C ASN A 304 0.45 3.93 20.60
N PRO A 305 0.69 3.48 21.84
CA PRO A 305 -0.04 2.34 22.42
C PRO A 305 -1.55 2.56 22.56
N SER A 306 -2.04 3.81 22.62
CA SER A 306 -3.47 4.13 22.59
C SER A 306 -4.10 3.92 21.20
N ARG A 307 -3.26 3.65 20.20
CA ARG A 307 -3.58 3.42 18.80
C ARG A 307 -3.31 1.96 18.42
N ALA A 308 -3.82 1.04 19.24
CA ALA A 308 -3.57 -0.40 19.15
C ALA A 308 -4.39 -1.11 18.06
N TRP A 309 -4.38 -0.57 16.84
CA TRP A 309 -5.07 -1.17 15.68
C TRP A 309 -4.19 -2.14 14.92
N THR A 310 -4.76 -2.79 13.90
CA THR A 310 -4.04 -3.72 13.03
C THR A 310 -2.94 -3.03 12.23
N PRO A 311 -2.00 -3.78 11.64
CA PRO A 311 -0.94 -3.22 10.80
C PRO A 311 -1.45 -2.45 9.58
N ASP A 312 -2.71 -2.62 9.16
CA ASP A 312 -3.33 -1.83 8.09
C ASP A 312 -3.56 -0.36 8.43
N HIS A 313 -3.59 -0.01 9.71
CA HIS A 313 -3.96 1.33 10.12
C HIS A 313 -3.02 2.38 9.50
N ARG A 314 -3.64 3.40 8.92
CA ARG A 314 -2.99 4.57 8.34
C ARG A 314 -3.79 5.79 8.74
N ARG A 315 -3.12 6.83 9.23
CA ARG A 315 -3.78 8.12 9.47
C ARG A 315 -3.93 8.89 8.16
N TRP A 316 -5.04 9.61 7.99
CA TRP A 316 -5.38 10.36 6.75
C TRP A 316 -5.70 9.49 5.54
N GLY A 317 -6.33 8.33 5.76
CA GLY A 317 -6.93 7.51 4.72
C GLY A 317 -5.94 6.78 3.82
N GLY A 318 -6.37 5.60 3.36
CA GLY A 318 -5.78 4.90 2.23
C GLY A 318 -6.15 5.58 0.93
N GLY A 319 -7.45 5.65 0.63
CA GLY A 319 -7.99 6.14 -0.62
C GLY A 319 -8.15 7.64 -0.75
N THR A 320 -7.88 8.43 0.30
CA THR A 320 -7.99 9.90 0.26
C THR A 320 -6.69 10.57 -0.19
N PHE A 321 -6.73 11.45 -1.18
CA PHE A 321 -5.56 12.12 -1.76
C PHE A 321 -5.64 13.62 -1.48
N THR A 322 -5.06 14.05 -0.36
CA THR A 322 -4.95 15.47 0.01
C THR A 322 -4.05 16.22 -0.98
N ALA A 323 -4.61 17.12 -1.78
CA ALA A 323 -3.91 17.75 -2.90
C ALA A 323 -2.67 18.53 -2.45
N GLN A 324 -2.76 19.31 -1.36
CA GLN A 324 -1.63 20.07 -0.81
C GLN A 324 -0.45 19.17 -0.41
N ASN A 325 -0.72 17.98 0.14
CA ASN A 325 0.34 17.06 0.54
C ASN A 325 0.85 16.24 -0.64
N GLN A 326 -0.04 15.77 -1.53
CA GLN A 326 0.35 14.94 -2.66
C GLN A 326 1.26 15.71 -3.62
N ARG A 327 0.99 16.98 -3.90
CA ARG A 327 1.85 17.77 -4.81
C ARG A 327 3.32 17.84 -4.34
N LEU A 328 3.58 17.82 -3.03
CA LEU A 328 4.95 17.91 -2.48
C LEU A 328 5.78 16.67 -2.80
N LEU A 329 5.14 15.53 -3.06
CA LEU A 329 5.84 14.32 -3.51
C LEU A 329 6.27 14.41 -4.97
N TYR A 330 5.48 15.08 -5.82
CA TYR A 330 5.65 15.04 -7.28
C TYR A 330 6.32 16.27 -7.87
N TRP A 331 6.17 17.44 -7.24
CA TRP A 331 6.81 18.68 -7.70
C TRP A 331 8.33 18.53 -7.93
N PRO A 332 9.12 17.97 -6.98
CA PRO A 332 10.57 17.89 -7.17
C PRO A 332 10.98 16.91 -8.28
N LEU A 333 10.11 15.96 -8.67
CA LEU A 333 10.42 14.91 -9.65
C LEU A 333 10.67 15.45 -11.06
N LEU A 334 10.02 16.58 -11.41
CA LEU A 334 10.28 17.28 -12.67
C LEU A 334 11.75 17.71 -12.76
N ARG A 335 12.33 18.17 -11.64
CA ARG A 335 13.70 18.66 -11.61
C ARG A 335 14.73 17.54 -11.54
N THR A 336 14.37 16.40 -10.98
CA THR A 336 15.23 15.21 -10.94
C THR A 336 15.09 14.34 -12.18
N GLY A 337 14.22 14.68 -13.14
CA GLY A 337 14.02 13.91 -14.37
C GLY A 337 13.27 12.58 -14.15
N ASP A 338 12.57 12.43 -13.03
CA ASP A 338 11.88 11.20 -12.62
C ASP A 338 10.47 11.11 -13.25
N PHE A 339 10.40 11.23 -14.57
CA PHE A 339 9.14 11.30 -15.33
C PHE A 339 8.29 10.03 -15.27
N ASP A 340 8.95 8.87 -15.21
CA ASP A 340 8.30 7.57 -15.04
C ASP A 340 7.49 7.54 -13.73
N VAL A 341 8.08 8.01 -12.63
CA VAL A 341 7.41 8.12 -11.33
C VAL A 341 6.22 9.10 -11.36
N MET A 342 6.32 10.20 -12.12
CA MET A 342 5.24 11.20 -12.20
C MET A 342 3.97 10.69 -12.88
N LYS A 343 4.09 9.67 -13.74
CA LYS A 343 2.97 9.16 -14.54
C LYS A 343 1.77 8.75 -13.70
N ALA A 344 2.01 8.06 -12.57
CA ALA A 344 0.95 7.59 -11.68
C ALA A 344 0.08 8.74 -11.13
N GLN A 345 0.67 9.91 -10.88
CA GLN A 345 -0.05 11.09 -10.40
C GLN A 345 -0.93 11.73 -11.49
N PHE A 346 -0.47 11.74 -12.73
CA PHE A 346 -1.27 12.26 -13.85
C PHE A 346 -2.40 11.29 -14.23
N ASP A 347 -2.11 9.99 -14.25
CA ASP A 347 -3.11 8.96 -14.52
C ASP A 347 -4.20 8.95 -13.44
N PHE A 348 -3.84 9.19 -12.18
CA PHE A 348 -4.80 9.38 -11.09
C PHE A 348 -5.83 10.45 -11.45
N TYR A 349 -5.40 11.68 -11.76
CA TYR A 349 -6.33 12.77 -12.11
C TYR A 349 -7.12 12.45 -13.37
N LYS A 350 -6.51 11.80 -14.37
CA LYS A 350 -7.21 11.35 -15.57
C LYS A 350 -8.34 10.38 -15.23
N ARG A 351 -8.09 9.38 -14.37
CA ARG A 351 -9.10 8.38 -13.95
C ARG A 351 -10.27 9.02 -13.22
N ILE A 352 -10.01 10.00 -12.36
CA ILE A 352 -11.06 10.65 -11.56
C ILE A 352 -11.75 11.84 -12.25
N THR A 353 -11.27 12.25 -13.43
CA THR A 353 -11.83 13.38 -14.20
C THR A 353 -13.32 13.21 -14.54
N PRO A 354 -13.84 12.03 -14.95
CA PRO A 354 -15.26 11.87 -15.24
C PRO A 354 -16.16 12.25 -14.06
N ASN A 355 -15.78 11.86 -12.83
CA ASN A 355 -16.53 12.21 -11.64
C ASN A 355 -16.40 13.71 -11.33
N ALA A 356 -15.21 14.28 -11.47
CA ALA A 356 -15.00 15.72 -11.27
C ALA A 356 -15.80 16.58 -12.27
N LEU A 357 -16.00 16.12 -13.51
CA LEU A 357 -16.86 16.78 -14.50
C LEU A 357 -18.33 16.73 -14.10
N ILE A 358 -18.84 15.57 -13.69
CA ILE A 358 -20.22 15.43 -13.18
C ILE A 358 -20.45 16.39 -12.02
N ARG A 359 -19.48 16.51 -11.11
CA ARG A 359 -19.56 17.43 -9.97
C ARG A 359 -19.57 18.90 -10.39
N GLY A 360 -18.70 19.29 -11.33
CA GLY A 360 -18.69 20.66 -11.87
C GLY A 360 -20.04 21.03 -12.51
N GLN A 361 -20.60 20.12 -13.30
CA GLN A 361 -21.89 20.33 -13.96
C GLN A 361 -23.05 20.34 -12.95
N HIS A 362 -23.07 19.40 -12.00
CA HIS A 362 -24.18 19.22 -11.08
C HIS A 362 -24.25 20.29 -9.98
N TYR A 363 -23.11 20.65 -9.37
CA TYR A 363 -23.10 21.56 -8.22
C TYR A 363 -22.82 23.01 -8.58
N HIS A 364 -22.09 23.25 -9.68
CA HIS A 364 -21.61 24.59 -10.02
C HIS A 364 -22.08 25.07 -11.39
N GLU A 365 -22.85 24.27 -12.13
CA GLU A 365 -23.37 24.59 -13.47
C GLU A 365 -22.24 25.00 -14.46
N ILE A 366 -21.04 24.41 -14.30
CA ILE A 366 -19.89 24.64 -15.18
C ILE A 366 -19.57 23.41 -16.02
N ASP A 367 -19.13 23.62 -17.26
CA ASP A 367 -18.61 22.55 -18.12
C ASP A 367 -17.10 22.38 -17.91
N ALA A 368 -16.70 22.06 -16.68
CA ALA A 368 -15.31 21.90 -16.27
C ALA A 368 -15.18 20.90 -15.11
N ALA A 369 -14.02 20.25 -15.02
CA ALA A 369 -13.73 19.34 -13.91
C ALA A 369 -13.51 20.13 -12.61
N TYR A 370 -14.23 19.75 -11.54
CA TYR A 370 -14.11 20.35 -10.23
C TYR A 370 -13.46 19.37 -9.22
N PHE A 371 -12.20 19.64 -8.89
CA PHE A 371 -11.42 18.84 -7.92
C PHE A 371 -11.40 19.50 -6.55
N LEU A 372 -11.21 18.67 -5.51
CA LEU A 372 -11.16 19.10 -4.12
C LEU A 372 -9.77 18.96 -3.52
N GLU A 373 -9.54 19.71 -2.44
CA GLU A 373 -8.39 19.51 -1.56
C GLU A 373 -8.37 18.11 -0.95
N GLN A 374 -9.51 17.60 -0.47
CA GLN A 374 -9.65 16.24 0.08
C GLN A 374 -10.58 15.39 -0.80
N GLY A 375 -10.03 14.90 -1.91
CA GLY A 375 -10.71 13.95 -2.79
C GLY A 375 -10.31 12.51 -2.50
N ASP A 376 -11.24 11.57 -2.60
CA ASP A 376 -10.92 10.15 -2.66
C ASP A 376 -10.41 9.74 -4.05
N ASN A 377 -9.89 8.51 -4.17
CA ASN A 377 -9.53 7.87 -5.43
C ASN A 377 -10.70 7.65 -6.39
N THR A 378 -11.93 7.92 -5.94
CA THR A 378 -13.13 8.05 -6.76
C THR A 378 -13.24 9.43 -7.44
N GLY A 379 -12.55 10.46 -6.93
CA GLY A 379 -12.76 11.87 -7.29
C GLY A 379 -13.90 12.56 -6.54
N LEU A 380 -14.61 11.83 -5.67
CA LEU A 380 -15.62 12.39 -4.77
C LEU A 380 -14.98 12.93 -3.50
N SER A 381 -15.74 13.73 -2.74
CA SER A 381 -15.27 14.25 -1.45
C SER A 381 -15.03 13.11 -0.47
N ASN A 382 -13.96 13.18 0.33
CA ASN A 382 -13.86 12.32 1.50
C ASN A 382 -15.10 12.49 2.40
N VAL A 383 -15.61 11.38 2.95
CA VAL A 383 -16.88 11.34 3.69
C VAL A 383 -16.88 12.27 4.91
N PHE A 384 -15.81 12.27 5.71
CA PHE A 384 -15.69 13.17 6.85
C PHE A 384 -15.61 14.61 6.40
N GLU A 385 -14.76 14.88 5.42
CA GLU A 385 -14.44 16.24 4.97
C GLU A 385 -15.63 16.95 4.30
N TYR A 386 -16.55 16.18 3.72
CA TYR A 386 -17.78 16.73 3.15
C TYR A 386 -18.65 17.41 4.22
N HIS A 387 -18.72 16.90 5.45
CA HIS A 387 -19.63 17.36 6.51
C HIS A 387 -18.96 17.38 7.89
N ALA A 388 -17.71 17.83 7.98
CA ALA A 388 -16.86 17.63 9.16
C ALA A 388 -17.49 18.18 10.45
N GLN A 389 -18.06 19.39 10.42
CA GLN A 389 -18.65 20.03 11.60
C GLN A 389 -19.96 19.37 12.04
N TRP A 390 -20.67 18.66 11.16
CA TRP A 390 -21.85 17.88 11.55
C TRP A 390 -21.47 16.62 12.35
N TYR A 391 -20.27 16.10 12.09
CA TYR A 391 -19.74 14.92 12.75
C TYR A 391 -19.01 15.20 14.06
N ASP A 392 -18.93 16.46 14.48
CA ASP A 392 -18.60 16.82 15.85
C ASP A 392 -19.77 16.39 16.76
N ASP A 393 -19.57 15.35 17.57
CA ASP A 393 -20.59 14.83 18.49
C ASP A 393 -20.82 15.77 19.70
N ASP A 394 -19.84 16.61 20.04
CA ASP A 394 -19.94 17.56 21.16
C ASP A 394 -20.66 18.85 20.73
N ASN A 395 -20.46 19.30 19.49
CA ASN A 395 -21.10 20.50 18.95
C ASN A 395 -21.44 20.38 17.46
N PRO A 396 -22.48 19.61 17.08
CA PRO A 396 -22.81 19.36 15.68
C PRO A 396 -23.34 20.63 15.00
N ILE A 397 -22.63 21.10 13.97
CA ILE A 397 -23.07 22.23 13.15
C ILE A 397 -23.51 21.70 11.77
N PRO A 398 -24.82 21.73 11.45
CA PRO A 398 -25.31 21.26 10.15
C PRO A 398 -24.77 22.14 9.01
N ARG A 399 -24.63 21.55 7.81
CA ARG A 399 -24.34 22.31 6.59
C ARG A 399 -25.46 23.36 6.42
N PRO A 400 -25.14 24.67 6.38
CA PRO A 400 -26.15 25.69 6.14
C PRO A 400 -26.81 25.51 4.77
N SER A 401 -28.10 25.83 4.64
CA SER A 401 -28.83 25.67 3.36
C SER A 401 -28.27 26.52 2.21
N PHE A 402 -27.53 27.58 2.53
CA PHE A 402 -26.86 28.43 1.54
C PHE A 402 -25.46 27.93 1.15
N PHE A 403 -24.89 26.98 1.90
CA PHE A 403 -23.57 26.46 1.60
C PHE A 403 -23.68 25.47 0.43
N PRO A 404 -22.94 25.66 -0.68
CA PRO A 404 -23.12 24.86 -1.89
C PRO A 404 -22.95 23.37 -1.61
N ASP A 405 -23.80 22.52 -2.17
CA ASP A 405 -23.53 21.08 -2.24
C ASP A 405 -22.24 20.82 -3.05
N GLY A 406 -21.60 19.67 -2.85
CA GLY A 406 -20.36 19.35 -3.55
C GLY A 406 -19.09 19.98 -2.96
N ASP A 407 -19.20 21.06 -2.17
CA ASP A 407 -18.07 21.67 -1.47
C ASP A 407 -17.80 21.00 -0.11
N LEU A 408 -16.55 21.07 0.35
CA LEU A 408 -16.15 20.59 1.66
C LEU A 408 -16.66 21.53 2.76
N TRP A 409 -17.64 21.08 3.54
CA TRP A 409 -17.98 21.73 4.80
C TRP A 409 -16.95 21.27 5.84
N ASN A 410 -15.81 21.99 5.87
CA ASN A 410 -14.76 21.86 6.87
C ASN A 410 -14.02 23.21 7.01
N VAL A 411 -13.99 23.79 8.21
CA VAL A 411 -13.37 25.10 8.50
C VAL A 411 -11.87 25.17 8.19
N TRP A 412 -11.18 24.03 8.13
CA TRP A 412 -9.76 23.97 7.81
C TRP A 412 -9.48 23.95 6.31
N LEU A 413 -10.48 23.62 5.49
CA LEU A 413 -10.31 23.27 4.07
C LEU A 413 -11.24 24.03 3.13
N SER A 414 -12.27 24.69 3.66
CA SER A 414 -13.24 25.44 2.86
C SER A 414 -12.53 26.56 2.11
N ASN A 415 -12.47 26.46 0.78
CA ASN A 415 -11.85 27.45 -0.10
C ASN A 415 -10.35 27.71 0.14
N LEU A 416 -9.55 26.67 0.43
CA LEU A 416 -8.10 26.80 0.35
C LEU A 416 -7.70 27.10 -1.11
N GLN A 417 -7.41 28.36 -1.38
CA GLN A 417 -6.77 28.81 -2.61
C GLN A 417 -5.27 28.89 -2.35
N ASP A 418 -4.48 28.09 -3.06
CA ASP A 418 -3.04 28.30 -3.04
C ASP A 418 -2.73 29.59 -3.78
N THR A 419 -2.24 30.59 -3.04
CA THR A 419 -1.59 31.75 -3.64
C THR A 419 -0.12 31.43 -3.73
N ALA A 420 0.26 30.68 -4.77
CA ALA A 420 1.66 30.65 -5.18
C ALA A 420 2.03 32.09 -5.59
N LYS A 421 2.79 32.78 -4.73
CA LYS A 421 3.37 34.09 -5.01
C LYS A 421 4.63 33.96 -5.86
#